data_AF-A0A8S8E635-F1
#
_entry.id   AF-A0A8S8E635-F1
#
_cell.length_a   1.000
_cell.length_b   1.000
_cell.length_c   1.000
_cell.angle_alpha   90.00
_cell.angle_beta   90.00
_cell.angle_gamma   90.00
#
_symmetry.space_group_name_H-M   'P 1'
#
loop_
_entity.id
_entity.type
_entity.pdbx_description
1 polymer ?
#
loop_
_entity_poly.entity_id
_entity_poly.type
_entity_poly.pdbx_seq_one_letter_code
_entity_poly.pdbx_strand_id
1 'polypeptide(L)'
;MFKIILLILIIFGLNACKGEDMNNNEDTNKDIKMVYTPNGGGIKLNTKTNEFLFNQREKPTGKYTKEYTKALLEAVNIVDNSPYKKFYEPKYLDPEFHTGEKSTLLEFKDWQKIYLKDPVKGSLAPWTKAEKAYYNSLDGEGRYNYLVKRSGLVYTPIDLKDSALIRPKRPKEKRFINAYKEGMKDYKEAKRLDYKGYDLFQKAIKNLSYAYEEGKDYKAGLALAELGYSKDYFRAIIGKLDQDENNEALLDKLINEFLNANYRSIRIYEELIEKYDLGDAYWGLYVYSRKIEDTVFDDRFYFAQLKDSSEELYKNAFEHGAFGAFGAKANTIYSDLIAGEYQLCLGILGNKKAFYEAAVYLSDSGLKSRAFQALWLGVQLGDEKCLEGLYRPLYGIHENPLKRQLMKDFAKNPPYDKYGMLPFLDELISTDMDYRSK
;
A
#
# COMPACT_ATOMS: atom_id res chain seq x y z
N MET A 1 20.27 -15.97 -12.00
CA MET A 1 19.03 -15.58 -11.30
C MET A 1 18.70 -14.10 -11.46
N PHE A 2 19.63 -13.16 -11.15
CA PHE A 2 19.42 -11.72 -11.33
C PHE A 2 19.08 -11.26 -12.78
N LYS A 3 19.64 -11.91 -13.81
CA LYS A 3 19.32 -11.61 -15.22
C LYS A 3 17.91 -12.02 -15.64
N ILE A 4 17.29 -12.98 -14.94
CA ILE A 4 15.95 -13.51 -15.27
C ILE A 4 14.85 -12.61 -14.67
N ILE A 5 15.06 -12.09 -13.45
CA ILE A 5 14.15 -11.16 -12.79
C ILE A 5 14.08 -9.82 -13.54
N LEU A 6 15.20 -9.35 -14.08
CA LEU A 6 15.26 -8.12 -14.87
C LEU A 6 14.48 -8.23 -16.20
N LEU A 7 14.46 -9.41 -16.83
CA LEU A 7 13.76 -9.63 -18.11
C LEU A 7 12.23 -9.65 -17.94
N ILE A 8 11.73 -10.19 -16.83
CA ILE A 8 10.28 -10.29 -16.52
C ILE A 8 9.67 -8.90 -16.30
N LEU A 9 10.40 -7.99 -15.65
CA LEU A 9 9.98 -6.59 -15.44
C LEU A 9 9.94 -5.78 -16.75
N ILE A 10 10.82 -6.07 -17.71
CA ILE A 10 10.92 -5.36 -19.00
C ILE A 10 9.72 -5.67 -19.91
N ILE A 11 9.17 -6.89 -19.85
CA ILE A 11 8.09 -7.33 -20.75
C ILE A 11 6.74 -6.66 -20.41
N PHE A 12 6.49 -6.28 -19.15
CA PHE A 12 5.31 -5.48 -18.78
C PHE A 12 5.52 -3.95 -18.92
N GLY A 13 6.78 -3.49 -18.94
CA GLY A 13 7.13 -2.08 -19.13
C GLY A 13 7.13 -1.61 -20.59
N LEU A 14 7.39 -2.50 -21.54
CA LEU A 14 7.49 -2.18 -22.96
C LEU A 14 6.30 -2.71 -23.74
N ASN A 15 5.23 -1.90 -23.79
CA ASN A 15 4.12 -2.06 -24.72
C ASN A 15 4.51 -1.45 -26.05
N ALA A 16 4.30 -2.22 -27.09
CA ALA A 16 5.12 -2.12 -28.24
C ALA A 16 4.18 -2.13 -29.44
N CYS A 17 4.08 -1.00 -30.14
CA CYS A 17 3.13 -0.84 -31.25
C CYS A 17 3.42 -1.77 -32.42
N LYS A 18 2.51 -2.72 -32.66
CA LYS A 18 1.79 -2.92 -33.93
C LYS A 18 0.68 -3.94 -33.69
N GLY A 19 -0.56 -3.46 -33.66
CA GLY A 19 -1.74 -4.32 -33.82
C GLY A 19 -2.58 -3.68 -34.90
N GLU A 20 -2.74 -4.35 -36.04
CA GLU A 20 -3.95 -4.15 -36.85
C GLU A 20 -5.16 -4.46 -35.97
N ASP A 21 -6.24 -3.70 -36.15
CA ASP A 21 -7.47 -3.82 -35.37
C ASP A 21 -7.96 -5.28 -35.36
N MET A 22 -7.93 -5.94 -34.19
CA MET A 22 -8.46 -7.31 -34.07
C MET A 22 -9.98 -7.25 -33.98
N ASN A 23 -10.63 -7.49 -35.12
CA ASN A 23 -12.01 -7.95 -35.17
C ASN A 23 -12.15 -9.30 -34.44
N ASN A 24 -13.22 -9.45 -33.65
CA ASN A 24 -13.50 -10.55 -32.73
C ASN A 24 -13.76 -11.95 -33.37
N ASN A 25 -13.20 -12.27 -34.54
CA ASN A 25 -13.51 -13.49 -35.30
C ASN A 25 -12.28 -14.38 -35.60
N GLU A 26 -11.43 -14.66 -34.60
CA GLU A 26 -10.17 -15.42 -34.82
C GLU A 26 -10.05 -16.78 -34.09
N ASP A 27 -11.12 -17.32 -33.50
CA ASP A 27 -11.09 -18.67 -32.89
C ASP A 27 -10.87 -19.82 -33.91
N THR A 28 -10.64 -19.51 -35.18
CA THR A 28 -10.42 -20.49 -36.27
C THR A 28 -9.08 -20.33 -37.01
N ASN A 29 -8.21 -19.40 -36.61
CA ASN A 29 -6.93 -19.18 -37.31
C ASN A 29 -5.87 -20.20 -36.85
N LYS A 30 -5.55 -21.19 -37.71
CA LYS A 30 -4.56 -22.27 -37.45
C LYS A 30 -3.14 -21.75 -37.18
N ASP A 31 -2.88 -20.49 -37.48
CA ASP A 31 -1.57 -19.86 -37.30
C ASP A 31 -1.42 -19.14 -35.95
N ILE A 32 -2.41 -19.21 -35.06
CA ILE A 32 -2.34 -18.61 -33.71
C ILE A 32 -2.23 -19.69 -32.65
N LYS A 33 -1.22 -19.58 -31.77
CA LYS A 33 -1.00 -20.45 -30.62
C LYS A 33 -0.99 -19.64 -29.33
N MET A 34 -1.65 -20.14 -28.29
CA MET A 34 -1.48 -19.60 -26.93
C MET A 34 -0.16 -20.07 -26.32
N VAL A 35 0.64 -19.11 -25.87
CA VAL A 35 1.89 -19.34 -25.12
C VAL A 35 1.68 -18.81 -23.70
N TYR A 36 2.01 -19.63 -22.71
CA TYR A 36 1.92 -19.22 -21.31
C TYR A 36 3.28 -18.71 -20.86
N THR A 37 3.29 -17.49 -20.37
CA THR A 37 4.47 -16.84 -19.81
C THR A 37 4.82 -17.43 -18.42
N PRO A 38 6.03 -17.21 -17.88
CA PRO A 38 6.46 -17.83 -16.63
C PRO A 38 5.56 -17.55 -15.40
N ASN A 39 4.76 -16.49 -15.41
CA ASN A 39 3.79 -16.17 -14.36
C ASN A 39 2.38 -16.74 -14.64
N GLY A 40 2.22 -17.58 -15.66
CA GLY A 40 0.96 -18.20 -16.04
C GLY A 40 0.06 -17.37 -16.96
N GLY A 41 0.44 -16.12 -17.28
CA GLY A 41 -0.32 -15.28 -18.20
C GLY A 41 -0.25 -15.79 -19.64
N GLY A 42 -1.40 -15.96 -20.29
CA GLY A 42 -1.49 -16.41 -21.69
C GLY A 42 -1.33 -15.25 -22.69
N ILE A 43 -0.50 -15.43 -23.71
CA ILE A 43 -0.33 -14.49 -24.82
C ILE A 43 -0.45 -15.21 -26.16
N LYS A 44 -1.11 -14.59 -27.14
CA LYS A 44 -1.28 -15.14 -28.49
C LYS A 44 -0.01 -14.94 -29.31
N LEU A 45 0.52 -16.02 -29.86
CA LEU A 45 1.66 -16.04 -30.79
C LEU A 45 1.16 -16.35 -32.20
N ASN A 46 1.51 -15.50 -33.15
CA ASN A 46 1.40 -15.86 -34.56
C ASN A 46 2.58 -16.74 -34.96
N THR A 47 2.31 -18.01 -35.28
CA THR A 47 3.32 -19.03 -35.57
C THR A 47 3.98 -18.86 -36.94
N LYS A 48 3.38 -18.09 -37.86
CA LYS A 48 3.99 -17.73 -39.14
C LYS A 48 5.00 -16.61 -39.00
N THR A 49 4.66 -15.57 -38.25
CA THR A 49 5.53 -14.37 -38.12
C THR A 49 6.49 -14.46 -36.94
N ASN A 50 6.26 -15.39 -36.00
CA ASN A 50 6.89 -15.42 -34.68
C ASN A 50 6.74 -14.06 -33.97
N GLU A 51 5.52 -13.52 -33.96
CA GLU A 51 5.22 -12.26 -33.28
C GLU A 51 4.08 -12.47 -32.29
N PHE A 52 4.24 -11.88 -31.10
CA PHE A 52 3.18 -11.87 -30.10
C PHE A 52 2.17 -10.78 -30.43
N LEU A 53 0.89 -11.12 -30.27
CA LEU A 53 -0.21 -10.20 -30.47
C LEU A 53 -0.49 -9.49 -29.14
N PHE A 54 -0.28 -8.17 -29.12
CA PHE A 54 -0.57 -7.32 -27.97
C PHE A 54 -1.85 -6.53 -28.21
N ASN A 55 -2.65 -6.36 -27.16
CA ASN A 55 -3.77 -5.43 -27.18
C ASN A 55 -3.24 -3.99 -27.21
N GLN A 56 -3.82 -3.13 -28.04
CA GLN A 56 -3.48 -1.71 -28.05
C GLN A 56 -3.83 -1.05 -26.71
N ARG A 57 -2.93 -0.19 -26.19
CA ARG A 57 -3.17 0.65 -25.01
C ARG A 57 -3.40 2.10 -25.44
N GLU A 58 -4.21 2.84 -24.69
CA GLU A 58 -4.46 4.28 -24.89
C GLU A 58 -3.18 5.15 -24.85
N LYS A 59 -2.12 4.69 -24.16
CA LYS A 59 -0.81 5.37 -24.09
C LYS A 59 0.34 4.35 -24.34
N PRO A 60 0.92 4.30 -25.55
CA PRO A 60 2.02 3.41 -25.87
C PRO A 60 3.30 3.76 -25.09
N THR A 61 4.03 2.75 -24.59
CA THR A 61 5.28 2.96 -23.81
C THR A 61 6.55 2.58 -24.59
N GLY A 62 6.43 2.14 -25.84
CA GLY A 62 7.57 1.76 -26.69
C GLY A 62 7.17 1.20 -28.06
N LYS A 63 8.15 0.72 -28.83
CA LYS A 63 7.97 0.04 -30.13
C LYS A 63 8.26 -1.45 -29.99
N TYR A 64 7.45 -2.28 -30.64
CA TYR A 64 7.68 -3.73 -30.66
C TYR A 64 8.91 -4.04 -31.48
N THR A 65 9.71 -4.98 -30.98
CA THR A 65 10.85 -5.52 -31.68
C THR A 65 10.86 -7.04 -31.55
N LYS A 66 11.46 -7.75 -32.51
CA LYS A 66 11.47 -9.22 -32.52
C LYS A 66 12.30 -9.82 -31.37
N GLU A 67 13.15 -9.01 -30.75
CA GLU A 67 13.91 -9.35 -29.54
C GLU A 67 13.00 -9.68 -28.36
N TYR A 68 11.83 -9.03 -28.22
CA TYR A 68 10.86 -9.38 -27.18
C TYR A 68 10.29 -10.78 -27.40
N THR A 69 9.99 -11.17 -28.65
CA THR A 69 9.52 -12.52 -28.94
C THR A 69 10.56 -13.55 -28.56
N LYS A 70 11.80 -13.31 -28.99
CA LYS A 70 12.92 -14.21 -28.74
C LYS A 70 13.15 -14.37 -27.25
N ALA A 71 13.21 -13.27 -26.51
CA ALA A 71 13.39 -13.27 -25.05
C ALA A 71 12.28 -14.04 -24.32
N LEU A 72 11.01 -13.84 -24.70
CA LEU A 72 9.90 -14.51 -24.05
C LEU A 72 9.83 -16.00 -24.40
N LEU A 73 10.05 -16.38 -25.66
CA LEU A 73 10.12 -17.79 -26.05
C LEU A 73 11.31 -18.51 -25.39
N GLU A 74 12.44 -17.83 -25.23
CA GLU A 74 13.59 -18.36 -24.49
C GLU A 74 13.27 -18.56 -23.01
N ALA A 75 12.58 -17.61 -22.36
CA ALA A 75 12.11 -17.75 -20.99
C ALA A 75 11.12 -18.92 -20.83
N VAL A 76 10.16 -19.07 -21.76
CA VAL A 76 9.23 -20.20 -21.80
C VAL A 76 9.99 -21.51 -21.98
N ASN A 77 10.96 -21.56 -22.89
CA ASN A 77 11.78 -22.74 -23.12
C ASN A 77 12.62 -23.13 -21.88
N ILE A 78 13.13 -22.14 -21.14
CA ILE A 78 13.85 -22.37 -19.87
C ILE A 78 12.91 -22.97 -18.81
N VAL A 79 11.69 -22.43 -18.66
CA VAL A 79 10.69 -22.97 -17.74
C VAL A 79 10.28 -24.37 -18.15
N ASP A 80 10.02 -24.58 -19.44
CA ASP A 80 9.54 -25.85 -19.99
C ASP A 80 10.57 -26.97 -19.89
N ASN A 81 11.86 -26.64 -19.95
CA ASN A 81 12.97 -27.58 -19.79
C ASN A 81 13.65 -27.49 -18.43
N SER A 82 13.06 -26.77 -17.46
CA SER A 82 13.63 -26.65 -16.12
C SER A 82 13.80 -28.04 -15.51
N PRO A 83 14.97 -28.37 -14.95
CA PRO A 83 15.16 -29.65 -14.28
C PRO A 83 14.16 -29.82 -13.13
N TYR A 84 13.70 -28.72 -12.53
CA TYR A 84 12.70 -28.69 -11.46
C TYR A 84 11.26 -28.90 -11.93
N LYS A 85 10.96 -28.75 -13.23
CA LYS A 85 9.58 -28.94 -13.76
C LYS A 85 9.08 -30.37 -13.55
N LYS A 86 9.98 -31.36 -13.61
CA LYS A 86 9.66 -32.77 -13.36
C LYS A 86 9.59 -33.14 -11.88
N PHE A 87 10.17 -32.33 -11.00
CA PHE A 87 10.16 -32.55 -9.55
C PHE A 87 9.10 -31.73 -8.82
N TYR A 88 8.46 -30.78 -9.50
CA TYR A 88 7.32 -30.05 -8.98
C TYR A 88 6.06 -30.88 -9.17
N GLU A 89 5.68 -31.60 -8.12
CA GLU A 89 4.38 -32.24 -8.03
C GLU A 89 3.45 -31.26 -7.29
N PRO A 90 2.59 -30.52 -8.00
CA PRO A 90 1.63 -29.64 -7.34
C PRO A 90 0.75 -30.48 -6.42
N LYS A 91 0.83 -30.21 -5.11
CA LYS A 91 -0.14 -30.72 -4.15
C LYS A 91 -1.46 -29.99 -4.38
N TYR A 92 -2.29 -30.55 -5.24
CA TYR A 92 -3.67 -30.12 -5.33
C TYR A 92 -4.41 -30.48 -4.05
N LEU A 93 -5.42 -29.69 -3.70
CA LEU A 93 -6.37 -30.08 -2.67
C LEU A 93 -7.01 -31.40 -3.11
N ASP A 94 -6.73 -32.47 -2.38
CA ASP A 94 -7.43 -33.73 -2.55
C ASP A 94 -8.83 -33.56 -1.95
N PRO A 95 -9.90 -33.55 -2.78
CA PRO A 95 -11.26 -33.41 -2.29
C PRO A 95 -11.75 -34.68 -1.58
N GLU A 96 -11.05 -35.81 -1.72
CA GLU A 96 -11.43 -37.08 -1.13
C GLU A 96 -10.81 -37.26 0.27
N PHE A 97 -11.64 -37.63 1.24
CA PHE A 97 -11.22 -37.79 2.63
C PHE A 97 -10.80 -39.24 2.87
N HIS A 98 -9.51 -39.52 2.91
CA HIS A 98 -8.99 -40.85 3.24
C HIS A 98 -8.68 -40.95 4.74
N THR A 99 -9.37 -41.87 5.42
CA THR A 99 -9.25 -42.07 6.87
C THR A 99 -7.82 -42.45 7.24
N GLY A 100 -7.15 -41.63 8.06
CA GLY A 100 -5.78 -41.89 8.53
C GLY A 100 -4.68 -41.04 7.86
N GLU A 101 -4.99 -40.27 6.82
CA GLU A 101 -4.04 -39.38 6.14
C GLU A 101 -4.31 -37.90 6.46
N LYS A 102 -3.24 -37.09 6.52
CA LYS A 102 -3.35 -35.63 6.64
C LYS A 102 -3.78 -35.04 5.29
N SER A 103 -5.07 -34.76 5.14
CA SER A 103 -5.56 -33.97 4.01
C SER A 103 -5.31 -32.47 4.23
N THR A 104 -4.71 -31.81 3.23
CA THR A 104 -4.58 -30.34 3.18
C THR A 104 -5.95 -29.64 3.12
N LEU A 105 -7.04 -30.38 2.86
CA LEU A 105 -8.40 -29.88 2.94
C LEU A 105 -8.80 -29.43 4.34
N LEU A 106 -8.29 -30.05 5.41
CA LEU A 106 -8.59 -29.61 6.78
C LEU A 106 -7.96 -28.25 7.08
N GLU A 107 -6.67 -28.10 6.75
CA GLU A 107 -5.94 -26.82 6.86
C GLU A 107 -6.60 -25.74 5.98
N PHE A 108 -6.99 -26.11 4.75
CA PHE A 108 -7.74 -25.23 3.85
C PHE A 108 -9.14 -24.90 4.38
N LYS A 109 -9.85 -25.82 5.04
CA LYS A 109 -11.19 -25.55 5.62
C LYS A 109 -11.09 -24.57 6.78
N ASP A 110 -10.04 -24.62 7.58
CA ASP A 110 -9.83 -23.63 8.64
C ASP A 110 -9.46 -22.26 8.06
N TRP A 111 -8.65 -22.23 7.00
CA TRP A 111 -8.41 -21.01 6.21
C TRP A 111 -9.73 -20.51 5.58
N GLN A 112 -10.51 -21.38 4.94
CA GLN A 112 -11.80 -21.09 4.30
C GLN A 112 -12.82 -20.50 5.28
N LYS A 113 -12.89 -21.00 6.53
CA LYS A 113 -13.76 -20.44 7.57
C LYS A 113 -13.39 -18.99 7.94
N ILE A 114 -12.12 -18.60 7.80
CA ILE A 114 -11.65 -17.24 8.09
C ILE A 114 -12.01 -16.30 6.93
N TYR A 115 -11.81 -16.72 5.66
CA TYR A 115 -11.91 -15.85 4.48
C TYR A 115 -13.22 -15.95 3.68
N LEU A 116 -13.88 -17.11 3.71
CA LEU A 116 -15.13 -17.40 3.03
C LEU A 116 -16.28 -17.58 4.01
N LYS A 117 -16.27 -16.84 5.14
CA LYS A 117 -17.56 -16.57 5.80
C LYS A 117 -18.45 -15.94 4.74
N ASP A 118 -19.55 -16.61 4.43
CA ASP A 118 -20.64 -15.98 3.68
C ASP A 118 -20.85 -14.59 4.32
N PRO A 119 -20.86 -13.50 3.53
CA PRO A 119 -21.26 -12.21 4.08
C PRO A 119 -22.58 -12.46 4.80
N VAL A 120 -22.70 -11.93 6.04
CA VAL A 120 -23.89 -12.13 6.86
C VAL A 120 -25.12 -12.00 5.95
N LYS A 121 -25.83 -13.12 5.71
CA LYS A 121 -27.00 -13.13 4.83
C LYS A 121 -28.06 -12.30 5.52
N GLY A 122 -28.11 -11.04 5.12
CA GLY A 122 -28.91 -10.00 5.72
C GLY A 122 -28.28 -8.68 5.30
N SER A 123 -29.07 -7.84 4.66
CA SER A 123 -28.77 -6.42 4.47
C SER A 123 -28.01 -5.89 5.69
N LEU A 124 -26.91 -5.14 5.50
CA LEU A 124 -26.31 -4.33 6.56
C LEU A 124 -27.47 -3.77 7.40
N ALA A 125 -27.51 -4.09 8.69
CA ALA A 125 -28.69 -3.82 9.51
C ALA A 125 -29.07 -2.34 9.32
N PRO A 126 -30.33 -2.01 8.94
CA PRO A 126 -30.72 -0.66 8.61
C PRO A 126 -30.27 0.31 9.71
N TRP A 127 -29.70 1.44 9.31
CA TRP A 127 -29.18 2.40 10.27
C TRP A 127 -30.30 2.94 11.16
N THR A 128 -30.18 2.73 12.46
CA THR A 128 -31.20 3.25 13.40
C THR A 128 -31.10 4.77 13.52
N LYS A 129 -32.18 5.44 13.94
CA LYS A 129 -32.16 6.89 14.20
C LYS A 129 -31.07 7.28 15.23
N ALA A 130 -30.92 6.48 16.28
CA ALA A 130 -29.90 6.69 17.31
C ALA A 130 -28.47 6.54 16.75
N GLU A 131 -28.27 5.54 15.89
CA GLU A 131 -26.99 5.30 15.23
C GLU A 131 -26.59 6.46 14.31
N LYS A 132 -27.54 6.95 13.49
CA LYS A 132 -27.31 8.13 12.63
C LYS A 132 -26.97 9.37 13.45
N ALA A 133 -27.64 9.57 14.58
CA ALA A 133 -27.35 10.69 15.47
C ALA A 133 -25.94 10.57 16.08
N TYR A 134 -25.56 9.38 16.55
CA TYR A 134 -24.22 9.12 17.07
C TYR A 134 -23.15 9.35 16.00
N TYR A 135 -23.28 8.73 14.82
CA TYR A 135 -22.35 8.93 13.70
C TYR A 135 -22.22 10.41 13.33
N ASN A 136 -23.34 11.14 13.30
CA ASN A 136 -23.30 12.56 12.94
C ASN A 136 -22.60 13.45 13.98
N SER A 137 -22.55 13.03 15.25
CA SER A 137 -21.83 13.72 16.32
C SER A 137 -20.30 13.61 16.21
N LEU A 138 -19.79 12.64 15.45
CA LEU A 138 -18.36 12.38 15.30
C LEU A 138 -17.69 13.37 14.34
N ASP A 139 -16.41 13.64 14.60
CA ASP A 139 -15.51 14.33 13.67
C ASP A 139 -15.08 13.39 12.52
N GLY A 140 -14.30 13.91 11.56
CA GLY A 140 -13.93 13.14 10.37
C GLY A 140 -13.18 11.84 10.69
N GLU A 141 -12.31 11.83 11.70
CA GLU A 141 -11.59 10.62 12.11
C GLU A 141 -12.51 9.64 12.84
N GLY A 142 -13.35 10.14 13.75
CA GLY A 142 -14.36 9.31 14.42
C GLY A 142 -15.30 8.64 13.43
N ARG A 143 -15.74 9.36 12.39
CA ARG A 143 -16.56 8.82 11.31
C ARG A 143 -15.85 7.76 10.48
N TYR A 144 -14.57 7.97 10.17
CA TYR A 144 -13.73 6.97 9.48
C TYR A 144 -13.70 5.66 10.26
N ASN A 145 -13.30 5.74 11.53
CA ASN A 145 -13.15 4.61 12.42
C ASN A 145 -14.48 3.91 12.67
N TYR A 146 -15.57 4.68 12.72
CA TYR A 146 -16.92 4.12 12.85
C TYR A 146 -17.31 3.26 11.64
N LEU A 147 -17.10 3.76 10.42
CA LEU A 147 -17.40 3.01 9.19
C LEU A 147 -16.53 1.76 9.07
N VAL A 148 -15.24 1.84 9.41
CA VAL A 148 -14.34 0.69 9.48
C VAL A 148 -14.89 -0.36 10.45
N LYS A 149 -15.22 0.02 11.69
CA LYS A 149 -15.75 -0.92 12.70
C LYS A 149 -17.11 -1.51 12.27
N ARG A 150 -18.01 -0.68 11.75
CA ARG A 150 -19.34 -1.09 11.28
C ARG A 150 -19.29 -2.02 10.07
N SER A 151 -18.25 -1.93 9.24
CA SER A 151 -18.08 -2.81 8.07
C SER A 151 -17.83 -4.27 8.45
N GLY A 152 -17.33 -4.53 9.67
CA GLY A 152 -16.91 -5.87 10.09
C GLY A 152 -15.68 -6.42 9.35
N LEU A 153 -15.02 -5.61 8.50
CA LEU A 153 -13.78 -6.00 7.85
C LEU A 153 -12.67 -6.14 8.88
N VAL A 154 -12.27 -7.39 9.09
CA VAL A 154 -11.03 -7.75 9.77
C VAL A 154 -9.99 -8.06 8.72
N TYR A 155 -8.72 -7.74 8.99
CA TYR A 155 -7.58 -8.19 8.19
C TYR A 155 -6.95 -9.40 8.91
N THR A 156 -6.30 -10.28 8.16
CA THR A 156 -5.91 -11.62 8.65
C THR A 156 -4.43 -11.81 8.99
N PRO A 157 -3.44 -11.00 8.55
CA PRO A 157 -2.05 -11.31 8.83
C PRO A 157 -1.60 -11.13 10.29
N ILE A 158 -2.20 -10.20 11.04
CA ILE A 158 -1.72 -9.76 12.37
C ILE A 158 -2.93 -9.44 13.26
N ASP A 159 -2.86 -9.64 14.57
CA ASP A 159 -3.83 -9.06 15.50
C ASP A 159 -3.34 -7.67 15.95
N LEU A 160 -4.08 -6.63 15.59
CA LEU A 160 -3.79 -5.23 15.88
C LEU A 160 -4.41 -4.95 17.23
N LYS A 161 -3.64 -4.27 18.08
CA LYS A 161 -4.19 -3.71 19.30
C LYS A 161 -5.25 -2.65 18.96
N ASP A 162 -6.28 -2.50 19.79
CA ASP A 162 -7.31 -1.47 19.61
C ASP A 162 -6.71 -0.04 19.51
N SER A 163 -5.54 0.17 20.14
CA SER A 163 -4.76 1.41 20.06
C SER A 163 -4.32 1.74 18.62
N ALA A 164 -4.15 0.76 17.74
CA ALA A 164 -3.80 0.97 16.34
C ALA A 164 -4.87 1.76 15.56
N LEU A 165 -6.13 1.68 15.98
CA LEU A 165 -7.25 2.38 15.34
C LEU A 165 -7.48 3.79 15.91
N ILE A 166 -6.82 4.16 17.01
CA ILE A 166 -7.03 5.43 17.70
C ILE A 166 -5.77 6.27 17.55
N ARG A 167 -5.82 7.33 16.73
CA ARG A 167 -4.67 8.24 16.64
C ARG A 167 -4.67 9.22 17.82
N PRO A 168 -3.48 9.64 18.28
CA PRO A 168 -3.40 10.69 19.29
C PRO A 168 -4.06 11.98 18.81
N LYS A 169 -4.80 12.66 19.70
CA LYS A 169 -5.42 13.94 19.38
C LYS A 169 -4.35 15.00 19.11
N ARG A 170 -4.51 15.72 18.00
CA ARG A 170 -3.65 16.85 17.63
C ARG A 170 -4.12 18.16 18.28
N PRO A 171 -3.22 19.13 18.48
CA PRO A 171 -3.61 20.45 18.98
C PRO A 171 -4.61 21.12 18.05
N LYS A 172 -5.59 21.82 18.64
CA LYS A 172 -6.62 22.59 17.91
C LYS A 172 -6.21 24.04 17.66
N GLU A 173 -5.20 24.52 18.36
CA GLU A 173 -4.77 25.92 18.29
C GLU A 173 -4.10 26.23 16.96
N LYS A 174 -4.57 27.30 16.29
CA LYS A 174 -4.12 27.66 14.93
C LYS A 174 -2.60 27.85 14.84
N ARG A 175 -1.95 28.36 15.88
CA ARG A 175 -0.49 28.57 15.89
C ARG A 175 0.30 27.27 15.70
N PHE A 176 -0.12 26.18 16.35
CA PHE A 176 0.56 24.88 16.23
C PHE A 176 0.22 24.19 14.90
N ILE A 177 -1.03 24.30 14.45
CA ILE A 177 -1.45 23.79 13.13
C ILE A 177 -0.66 24.48 12.01
N ASN A 178 -0.48 25.81 12.09
CA ASN A 178 0.26 26.57 11.09
C ASN A 178 1.76 26.26 11.15
N ALA A 179 2.34 26.15 12.34
CA ALA A 179 3.74 25.75 12.51
C ALA A 179 4.01 24.37 11.89
N TYR A 180 3.15 23.38 12.14
CA TYR A 180 3.26 22.07 11.48
C TYR A 180 3.18 22.19 9.95
N LYS A 181 2.23 22.97 9.43
CA LYS A 181 2.05 23.13 7.97
C LYS A 181 3.27 23.77 7.30
N GLU A 182 3.77 24.88 7.86
CA GLU A 182 4.97 25.54 7.32
C GLU A 182 6.22 24.65 7.49
N GLY A 183 6.38 23.99 8.64
CA GLY A 183 7.48 23.05 8.85
C GLY A 183 7.49 21.90 7.84
N MET A 184 6.33 21.31 7.54
CA MET A 184 6.21 20.27 6.52
C MET A 184 6.42 20.79 5.09
N LYS A 185 6.05 22.05 4.82
CA LYS A 185 6.29 22.69 3.52
C LYS A 185 7.79 22.90 3.31
N ASP A 186 8.48 23.50 4.28
CA ASP A 186 9.92 23.72 4.24
C ASP A 186 10.68 22.39 4.17
N TYR A 187 10.26 21.37 4.92
CA TYR A 187 10.87 20.03 4.85
C TYR A 187 10.76 19.45 3.43
N LYS A 188 9.57 19.48 2.82
CA LYS A 188 9.37 18.96 1.45
C LYS A 188 10.19 19.72 0.43
N GLU A 189 10.28 21.05 0.54
CA GLU A 189 11.07 21.85 -0.39
C GLU A 189 12.57 21.63 -0.19
N ALA A 190 13.04 21.50 1.05
CA ALA A 190 14.42 21.17 1.35
C ALA A 190 14.85 19.86 0.68
N LYS A 191 14.01 18.81 0.75
CA LYS A 191 14.26 17.53 0.07
C LYS A 191 14.37 17.67 -1.45
N ARG A 192 13.65 18.62 -2.06
CA ARG A 192 13.74 18.88 -3.51
C ARG A 192 15.04 19.59 -3.91
N LEU A 193 15.61 20.38 -3.01
CA LEU A 193 16.86 21.12 -3.23
C LEU A 193 18.11 20.30 -2.91
N ASP A 194 17.94 19.07 -2.40
CA ASP A 194 19.03 18.15 -2.08
C ASP A 194 20.10 18.82 -1.19
N TYR A 195 21.37 18.82 -1.59
CA TYR A 195 22.47 19.42 -0.83
C TYR A 195 22.34 20.94 -0.60
N LYS A 196 21.48 21.64 -1.35
CA LYS A 196 21.20 23.09 -1.16
C LYS A 196 20.09 23.36 -0.15
N GLY A 197 19.46 22.32 0.41
CA GLY A 197 18.29 22.43 1.27
C GLY A 197 18.56 22.88 2.71
N TYR A 198 19.82 23.11 3.12
CA TYR A 198 20.21 23.27 4.53
C TYR A 198 19.37 24.32 5.28
N ASP A 199 19.25 25.54 4.75
CA ASP A 199 18.50 26.61 5.43
C ASP A 199 17.01 26.31 5.58
N LEU A 200 16.41 25.59 4.63
CA LEU A 200 15.02 25.16 4.73
C LEU A 200 14.87 24.01 5.72
N PHE A 201 15.83 23.09 5.83
CA PHE A 201 15.83 22.10 6.90
C PHE A 201 15.89 22.75 8.29
N GLN A 202 16.70 23.81 8.48
CA GLN A 202 16.72 24.53 9.75
C GLN A 202 15.38 25.19 10.08
N LYS A 203 14.70 25.79 9.08
CA LYS A 203 13.35 26.33 9.24
C LYS A 203 12.32 25.24 9.57
N ALA A 204 12.40 24.11 8.88
CA ALA A 204 11.56 22.95 9.14
C ALA A 204 11.73 22.44 10.57
N ILE A 205 12.98 22.24 11.01
CA ILE A 205 13.32 21.82 12.38
C ILE A 205 12.70 22.78 13.39
N LYS A 206 12.87 24.10 13.23
CA LYS A 206 12.33 25.10 14.13
C LYS A 206 10.80 25.00 14.26
N ASN A 207 10.10 24.98 13.13
CA ASN A 207 8.64 24.96 13.08
C ASN A 207 8.04 23.65 13.59
N LEU A 208 8.65 22.52 13.23
CA LEU A 208 8.22 21.19 13.71
C LEU A 208 8.52 21.01 15.20
N SER A 209 9.66 21.50 15.70
CA SER A 209 9.99 21.49 17.14
C SER A 209 8.96 22.30 17.92
N TYR A 210 8.63 23.51 17.48
CA TYR A 210 7.60 24.32 18.13
C TYR A 210 6.22 23.62 18.15
N ALA A 211 5.81 23.01 17.04
CA ALA A 211 4.54 22.26 17.00
C ALA A 211 4.55 21.01 17.90
N TYR A 212 5.68 20.33 18.03
CA TYR A 212 5.82 19.14 18.86
C TYR A 212 6.00 19.45 20.35
N GLU A 213 6.98 20.28 20.69
CA GLU A 213 7.40 20.53 22.07
C GLU A 213 6.36 21.36 22.83
N GLU A 214 5.83 22.41 22.22
CA GLU A 214 4.81 23.29 22.82
C GLU A 214 3.39 22.80 22.50
N GLY A 215 3.15 22.40 21.24
CA GLY A 215 1.82 21.99 20.78
C GLY A 215 1.47 20.53 21.07
N LYS A 216 2.44 19.71 21.49
CA LYS A 216 2.30 18.25 21.68
C LYS A 216 1.76 17.53 20.43
N ASP A 217 2.03 18.07 19.25
CA ASP A 217 1.60 17.50 17.98
C ASP A 217 2.45 16.29 17.60
N TYR A 218 1.92 15.10 17.83
CA TYR A 218 2.64 13.85 17.55
C TYR A 218 3.07 13.72 16.08
N LYS A 219 2.32 14.28 15.11
CA LYS A 219 2.70 14.25 13.70
C LYS A 219 3.89 15.16 13.42
N ALA A 220 4.02 16.26 14.16
CA ALA A 220 5.22 17.10 14.09
C ALA A 220 6.42 16.37 14.69
N GLY A 221 6.21 15.64 15.80
CA GLY A 221 7.23 14.78 16.42
C GLY A 221 7.76 13.72 15.45
N LEU A 222 6.87 12.91 14.85
CA LEU A 222 7.25 11.90 13.86
C LEU A 222 8.06 12.51 12.69
N ALA A 223 7.61 13.64 12.15
CA ALA A 223 8.30 14.31 11.03
C ALA A 223 9.67 14.88 11.45
N LEU A 224 9.76 15.47 12.63
CA LEU A 224 10.99 16.03 13.19
C LEU A 224 12.02 14.94 13.49
N ALA A 225 11.56 13.80 14.02
CA ALA A 225 12.40 12.63 14.24
C ALA A 225 12.89 12.06 12.91
N GLU A 226 12.00 11.79 11.94
CA GLU A 226 12.40 11.29 10.61
C GLU A 226 13.45 12.18 9.94
N LEU A 227 13.27 13.50 10.01
CA LEU A 227 14.20 14.49 9.44
C LEU A 227 15.61 14.33 10.00
N GLY A 228 15.75 14.15 11.32
CA GLY A 228 17.02 14.20 12.02
C GLY A 228 18.03 13.13 11.62
N TYR A 229 17.56 12.01 11.05
CA TYR A 229 18.39 10.93 10.51
C TYR A 229 18.13 10.69 9.01
N SER A 230 17.48 11.65 8.33
CA SER A 230 17.18 11.54 6.91
C SER A 230 18.44 11.70 6.05
N LYS A 231 18.50 10.96 4.94
CA LYS A 231 19.61 11.06 3.97
C LYS A 231 19.69 12.47 3.37
N ASP A 232 18.54 13.08 3.12
CA ASP A 232 18.46 14.40 2.49
C ASP A 232 18.96 15.50 3.44
N TYR A 233 18.68 15.39 4.74
CA TYR A 233 19.25 16.30 5.73
C TYR A 233 20.76 16.13 5.84
N PHE A 234 21.24 14.89 5.87
CA PHE A 234 22.68 14.60 5.86
C PHE A 234 23.37 15.21 4.62
N ARG A 235 22.82 15.03 3.42
CA ARG A 235 23.35 15.66 2.19
C ARG A 235 23.38 17.18 2.27
N ALA A 236 22.38 17.80 2.87
CA ALA A 236 22.36 19.25 3.06
C ALA A 236 23.42 19.74 4.06
N ILE A 237 23.72 18.94 5.10
CA ILE A 237 24.85 19.21 6.01
C ILE A 237 26.18 19.15 5.24
N ILE A 238 26.40 18.10 4.44
CA ILE A 238 27.61 17.98 3.62
C ILE A 238 27.70 19.12 2.60
N GLY A 239 26.61 19.43 1.89
CA GLY A 239 26.58 20.56 0.96
C GLY A 239 26.84 21.92 1.62
N LYS A 240 26.65 22.04 2.94
CA LYS A 240 27.03 23.22 3.71
C LYS A 240 28.51 23.23 4.07
N LEU A 241 29.08 22.07 4.39
CA LEU A 241 30.50 21.88 4.64
C LEU A 241 31.33 22.12 3.38
N ASP A 242 30.88 21.61 2.22
CA ASP A 242 31.56 21.73 0.92
C ASP A 242 31.72 23.19 0.45
N GLN A 243 30.98 24.13 1.04
CA GLN A 243 31.15 25.57 0.76
C GLN A 243 32.43 26.15 1.37
N ASP A 244 33.00 25.48 2.39
CA ASP A 244 34.18 25.90 3.12
C ASP A 244 34.87 24.67 3.77
N GLU A 245 35.34 23.75 2.93
CA GLU A 245 35.79 22.40 3.34
C GLU A 245 36.94 22.39 4.37
N ASN A 246 37.76 23.46 4.40
CA ASN A 246 38.90 23.58 5.30
C ASN A 246 38.55 24.25 6.64
N ASN A 247 37.28 24.55 6.87
CA ASN A 247 36.81 25.20 8.09
C ASN A 247 36.52 24.19 9.19
N GLU A 248 37.54 23.88 10.00
CA GLU A 248 37.45 22.92 11.11
C GLU A 248 36.33 23.30 12.11
N ALA A 249 36.13 24.59 12.39
CA ALA A 249 35.07 25.03 13.30
C ALA A 249 33.67 24.78 12.72
N LEU A 250 33.49 24.90 11.40
CA LEU A 250 32.24 24.57 10.72
C LEU A 250 32.01 23.06 10.74
N LEU A 251 33.05 22.26 10.49
CA LEU A 251 33.00 20.80 10.55
C LEU A 251 32.54 20.33 11.95
N ASP A 252 33.19 20.79 13.02
CA ASP A 252 32.84 20.43 14.39
C ASP A 252 31.40 20.82 14.74
N LYS A 253 30.97 22.00 14.30
CA LYS A 253 29.59 22.45 14.49
C LYS A 253 28.60 21.51 13.81
N LEU A 254 28.86 21.14 12.56
CA LEU A 254 27.97 20.30 11.76
C LEU A 254 27.94 18.84 12.25
N ILE A 255 29.06 18.30 12.71
CA ILE A 255 29.13 16.99 13.38
C ILE A 255 28.23 16.99 14.62
N ASN A 256 28.39 18.00 15.49
CA ASN A 256 27.57 18.12 16.69
C ASN A 256 26.09 18.33 16.37
N GLU A 257 25.76 19.11 15.34
CA GLU A 257 24.39 19.32 14.88
C GLU A 257 23.76 18.01 14.39
N PHE A 258 24.48 17.23 13.58
CA PHE A 258 24.03 15.93 13.11
C PHE A 258 23.80 14.97 14.29
N LEU A 259 24.78 14.84 15.19
CA LEU A 259 24.68 13.97 16.35
C LEU A 259 23.50 14.35 17.26
N ASN A 260 23.31 15.65 17.52
CA ASN A 260 22.17 16.15 18.30
C ASN A 260 20.82 15.87 17.63
N ALA A 261 20.74 15.95 16.30
CA ALA A 261 19.54 15.62 15.55
C ALA A 261 19.20 14.12 15.66
N ASN A 262 20.20 13.25 15.66
CA ASN A 262 20.02 11.81 15.88
C ASN A 262 19.51 11.50 17.28
N TYR A 263 20.15 12.02 18.34
CA TYR A 263 19.67 11.86 19.72
C TYR A 263 18.25 12.40 19.91
N ARG A 264 17.94 13.56 19.33
CA ARG A 264 16.57 14.11 19.34
C ARG A 264 15.59 13.15 18.67
N SER A 265 15.97 12.51 17.57
CA SER A 265 15.10 11.59 16.84
C SER A 265 14.74 10.37 17.67
N ILE A 266 15.74 9.75 18.31
CA ILE A 266 15.56 8.61 19.22
C ILE A 266 14.62 9.01 20.36
N ARG A 267 14.95 10.10 21.06
CA ARG A 267 14.16 10.61 22.19
C ARG A 267 12.70 10.86 21.82
N ILE A 268 12.44 11.52 20.68
CA ILE A 268 11.08 11.80 20.24
C ILE A 268 10.30 10.50 19.99
N TYR A 269 10.91 9.51 19.33
CA TYR A 269 10.23 8.24 19.12
C TYR A 269 9.95 7.50 20.43
N GLU A 270 10.92 7.46 21.35
CA GLU A 270 10.73 6.88 22.68
C GLU A 270 9.60 7.59 23.46
N GLU A 271 9.56 8.92 23.46
CA GLU A 271 8.48 9.71 24.08
C GLU A 271 7.10 9.40 23.46
N LEU A 272 7.04 9.22 22.14
CA LEU A 272 5.80 8.89 21.44
C LEU A 272 5.34 7.45 21.72
N ILE A 273 6.28 6.51 21.88
CA ILE A 273 6.00 5.14 22.29
C ILE A 273 5.49 5.13 23.74
N GLU A 274 6.21 5.75 24.67
CA GLU A 274 5.83 5.77 26.09
C GLU A 274 4.45 6.40 26.30
N LYS A 275 4.16 7.50 25.59
CA LYS A 275 2.94 8.26 25.81
C LYS A 275 1.72 7.69 25.10
N TYR A 276 1.90 7.12 23.91
CA TYR A 276 0.79 6.78 23.02
C TYR A 276 0.83 5.36 22.48
N ASP A 277 1.88 4.60 22.79
CA ASP A 277 2.06 3.25 22.28
C ASP A 277 2.04 3.21 20.74
N LEU A 278 2.67 4.23 20.14
CA LEU A 278 2.45 4.61 18.74
C LEU A 278 3.28 3.74 17.77
N GLY A 279 2.59 2.91 16.97
CA GLY A 279 3.22 2.07 15.95
C GLY A 279 4.19 2.82 15.02
N ASP A 280 3.81 4.00 14.52
CA ASP A 280 4.67 4.77 13.62
C ASP A 280 6.01 5.19 14.26
N ALA A 281 6.08 5.29 15.59
CA ALA A 281 7.31 5.57 16.31
C ALA A 281 8.20 4.32 16.45
N TYR A 282 7.61 3.14 16.71
CA TYR A 282 8.33 1.86 16.62
C TYR A 282 8.94 1.65 15.23
N TRP A 283 8.17 1.92 14.18
CA TRP A 283 8.67 1.88 12.81
C TRP A 283 9.80 2.88 12.56
N GLY A 284 9.68 4.10 13.10
CA GLY A 284 10.72 5.12 13.04
C GLY A 284 12.06 4.66 13.60
N LEU A 285 12.05 4.06 14.80
CA LEU A 285 13.24 3.48 15.42
C LEU A 285 13.79 2.28 14.64
N TYR A 286 12.92 1.41 14.10
CA TYR A 286 13.36 0.33 13.21
C TYR A 286 14.07 0.86 11.96
N VAL A 287 13.51 1.87 11.29
CA VAL A 287 14.14 2.45 10.10
C VAL A 287 15.45 3.16 10.46
N TYR A 288 15.50 3.80 11.63
CA TYR A 288 16.74 4.38 12.16
C TYR A 288 17.80 3.28 12.37
N SER A 289 17.47 2.17 13.03
CA SER A 289 18.41 1.09 13.31
C SER A 289 19.00 0.49 12.03
N ARG A 290 18.16 0.30 11.00
CA ARG A 290 18.59 -0.19 9.69
C ARG A 290 19.56 0.75 8.98
N LYS A 291 19.43 2.06 9.18
CA LYS A 291 20.36 3.04 8.58
C LYS A 291 21.74 3.02 9.24
N ILE A 292 21.84 2.70 10.53
CA ILE A 292 23.13 2.48 11.19
C ILE A 292 23.91 1.36 10.48
N GLU A 293 23.20 0.31 10.05
CA GLU A 293 23.78 -0.87 9.40
C GLU A 293 24.15 -0.62 7.93
N ASP A 294 23.32 0.13 7.19
CA ASP A 294 23.37 0.18 5.72
C ASP A 294 24.10 1.41 5.15
N THR A 295 24.71 2.26 5.98
CA THR A 295 25.10 3.62 5.53
C THR A 295 26.44 4.15 6.06
N VAL A 296 27.46 4.16 5.20
CA VAL A 296 28.68 4.98 5.39
C VAL A 296 28.63 6.10 4.34
N PHE A 297 28.31 7.32 4.76
CA PHE A 297 28.29 8.47 3.84
C PHE A 297 29.55 9.34 3.94
N ASP A 298 30.06 9.52 5.16
CA ASP A 298 31.28 10.26 5.50
C ASP A 298 31.72 9.73 6.88
N ASP A 299 32.97 9.35 7.04
CA ASP A 299 33.48 8.69 8.25
C ASP A 299 33.60 9.64 9.45
N ARG A 300 33.47 10.96 9.25
CA ARG A 300 33.47 11.97 10.31
C ARG A 300 32.11 12.07 11.02
N PHE A 301 31.05 11.49 10.45
CA PHE A 301 29.69 11.58 10.96
C PHE A 301 29.18 10.21 11.41
N TYR A 302 28.83 10.10 12.69
CA TYR A 302 28.33 8.86 13.27
C TYR A 302 26.87 9.00 13.72
N PHE A 303 26.09 7.94 13.50
CA PHE A 303 24.75 7.81 14.06
C PHE A 303 24.85 7.48 15.55
N ALA A 304 23.95 8.06 16.36
CA ALA A 304 23.81 7.67 17.75
C ALA A 304 23.37 6.20 17.83
N GLN A 305 23.96 5.44 18.76
CA GLN A 305 23.59 4.03 18.96
C GLN A 305 22.18 3.91 19.55
N LEU A 306 21.46 2.88 19.11
CA LEU A 306 20.20 2.46 19.71
C LEU A 306 20.45 1.39 20.77
N LYS A 307 19.61 1.41 21.81
CA LYS A 307 19.64 0.41 22.88
C LYS A 307 18.93 -0.89 22.49
N ASP A 308 17.88 -0.80 21.70
CA ASP A 308 16.99 -1.92 21.36
C ASP A 308 17.38 -2.61 20.04
N SER A 309 16.92 -3.86 19.87
CA SER A 309 17.14 -4.63 18.66
C SER A 309 16.17 -4.23 17.53
N SER A 310 16.66 -4.30 16.28
CA SER A 310 15.85 -4.00 15.10
C SER A 310 14.69 -4.99 14.92
N GLU A 311 14.83 -6.23 15.36
CA GLU A 311 13.79 -7.27 15.25
C GLU A 311 12.57 -6.97 16.14
N GLU A 312 12.80 -6.59 17.41
CA GLU A 312 11.71 -6.28 18.35
C GLU A 312 10.97 -4.99 17.94
N LEU A 313 11.71 -3.97 17.48
CA LEU A 313 11.12 -2.74 16.93
C LEU A 313 10.25 -3.02 15.70
N TYR A 314 10.69 -3.93 14.83
CA TYR A 314 9.92 -4.34 13.66
C TYR A 314 8.62 -5.05 14.04
N LYS A 315 8.66 -5.98 14.99
CA LYS A 315 7.49 -6.69 15.49
C LYS A 315 6.48 -5.72 16.12
N ASN A 316 6.94 -4.84 17.01
CA ASN A 316 6.09 -3.85 17.65
C ASN A 316 5.49 -2.86 16.64
N ALA A 317 6.20 -2.50 15.57
CA ALA A 317 5.62 -1.69 14.52
C ALA A 317 4.36 -2.33 13.90
N PHE A 318 4.34 -3.66 13.69
CA PHE A 318 3.16 -4.34 13.17
C PHE A 318 2.03 -4.45 14.19
N GLU A 319 2.32 -4.91 15.42
CA GLU A 319 1.31 -5.09 16.47
C GLU A 319 0.58 -3.78 16.82
N HIS A 320 1.26 -2.64 16.64
CA HIS A 320 0.76 -1.30 16.99
C HIS A 320 0.31 -0.48 15.77
N GLY A 321 0.15 -1.10 14.59
CA GLY A 321 -0.49 -0.44 13.44
C GLY A 321 0.37 0.59 12.72
N ALA A 322 1.69 0.42 12.67
CA ALA A 322 2.58 1.37 12.02
C ALA A 322 2.36 1.41 10.51
N PHE A 323 1.94 2.56 9.99
CA PHE A 323 1.58 2.72 8.58
C PHE A 323 2.74 2.36 7.65
N GLY A 324 3.96 2.76 8.01
CA GLY A 324 5.17 2.45 7.24
C GLY A 324 5.49 0.95 7.19
N ALA A 325 5.23 0.21 8.26
CA ALA A 325 5.47 -1.24 8.33
C ALA A 325 4.54 -2.00 7.38
N PHE A 326 3.24 -1.70 7.45
CA PHE A 326 2.25 -2.27 6.52
C PHE A 326 2.51 -1.82 5.07
N GLY A 327 2.90 -0.56 4.86
CA GLY A 327 3.25 -0.03 3.53
C GLY A 327 4.43 -0.73 2.87
N ALA A 328 5.44 -1.09 3.67
CA ALA A 328 6.60 -1.84 3.19
C ALA A 328 6.24 -3.27 2.75
N LYS A 329 5.19 -3.88 3.32
CA LYS A 329 4.70 -5.23 2.93
C LYS A 329 3.65 -5.21 1.83
N ALA A 330 2.77 -4.20 1.82
CA ALA A 330 1.66 -4.07 0.88
C ALA A 330 2.07 -4.04 -0.60
N ASN A 331 3.32 -3.64 -0.88
CA ASN A 331 3.88 -3.57 -2.23
C ASN A 331 4.91 -4.67 -2.53
N THR A 332 4.95 -5.75 -1.72
CA THR A 332 5.89 -6.86 -1.93
C THR A 332 5.27 -7.96 -2.80
N ILE A 333 6.00 -8.39 -3.82
CA ILE A 333 5.53 -9.24 -4.96
C ILE A 333 5.38 -10.73 -4.56
N TYR A 334 5.18 -11.06 -3.28
CA TYR A 334 5.19 -12.46 -2.85
C TYR A 334 3.86 -13.18 -3.13
N SER A 335 2.72 -12.49 -3.07
CA SER A 335 1.38 -13.05 -3.34
C SER A 335 0.34 -11.93 -3.38
N ASP A 336 -0.58 -11.95 -4.36
CA ASP A 336 -1.71 -11.00 -4.42
C ASP A 336 -2.58 -11.08 -3.15
N LEU A 337 -2.74 -12.27 -2.57
CA LEU A 337 -3.52 -12.45 -1.35
C LEU A 337 -2.88 -11.69 -0.19
N ILE A 338 -1.57 -11.87 -0.02
CA ILE A 338 -0.82 -11.21 1.04
C ILE A 338 -0.83 -9.70 0.80
N ALA A 339 -0.53 -9.24 -0.42
CA ALA A 339 -0.55 -7.83 -0.77
C ALA A 339 -1.93 -7.20 -0.52
N GLY A 340 -3.01 -7.88 -0.92
CA GLY A 340 -4.38 -7.45 -0.71
C GLY A 340 -4.76 -7.30 0.77
N GLU A 341 -4.33 -8.24 1.62
CA GLU A 341 -4.52 -8.13 3.07
C GLU A 341 -3.76 -6.94 3.67
N TYR A 342 -2.50 -6.72 3.27
CA TYR A 342 -1.74 -5.55 3.74
C TYR A 342 -2.33 -4.22 3.25
N GLN A 343 -2.85 -4.16 2.02
CA GLN A 343 -3.59 -2.99 1.52
C GLN A 343 -4.88 -2.78 2.32
N LEU A 344 -5.58 -3.85 2.68
CA LEU A 344 -6.75 -3.77 3.55
C LEU A 344 -6.39 -3.18 4.92
N CYS A 345 -5.26 -3.60 5.52
CA CYS A 345 -4.74 -3.01 6.75
C CYS A 345 -4.48 -1.51 6.60
N LEU A 346 -3.82 -1.09 5.51
CA LEU A 346 -3.56 0.33 5.25
C LEU A 346 -4.85 1.13 5.14
N GLY A 347 -5.87 0.54 4.49
CA GLY A 347 -7.23 1.07 4.46
C GLY A 347 -7.79 1.26 5.87
N ILE A 348 -7.78 0.22 6.68
CA ILE A 348 -8.26 0.25 8.08
C ILE A 348 -7.52 1.31 8.91
N LEU A 349 -6.21 1.49 8.70
CA LEU A 349 -5.34 2.44 9.42
C LEU A 349 -5.43 3.89 8.94
N GLY A 350 -6.28 4.19 7.94
CA GLY A 350 -6.61 5.57 7.52
C GLY A 350 -6.33 5.90 6.05
N ASN A 351 -5.75 5.00 5.25
CA ASN A 351 -5.50 5.25 3.83
C ASN A 351 -6.65 4.72 2.97
N LYS A 352 -7.72 5.51 2.82
CA LYS A 352 -8.89 5.10 2.02
C LYS A 352 -8.58 4.65 0.59
N LYS A 353 -7.50 5.14 -0.03
CA LYS A 353 -7.08 4.74 -1.38
C LYS A 353 -6.62 3.28 -1.44
N ALA A 354 -6.13 2.74 -0.33
CA ALA A 354 -5.66 1.35 -0.26
C ALA A 354 -6.80 0.34 -0.41
N PHE A 355 -8.05 0.72 -0.13
CA PHE A 355 -9.21 -0.17 -0.32
C PHE A 355 -9.41 -0.57 -1.78
N TYR A 356 -9.07 0.29 -2.74
CA TYR A 356 -9.13 -0.06 -4.16
C TYR A 356 -8.10 -1.15 -4.50
N GLU A 357 -6.84 -0.95 -4.10
CA GLU A 357 -5.77 -1.92 -4.33
C GLU A 357 -6.06 -3.24 -3.59
N ALA A 358 -6.57 -3.17 -2.37
CA ALA A 358 -7.04 -4.34 -1.62
C ALA A 358 -8.12 -5.08 -2.40
N ALA A 359 -9.12 -4.38 -2.94
CA ALA A 359 -10.17 -4.99 -3.73
C ALA A 359 -9.63 -5.69 -4.99
N VAL A 360 -8.69 -5.08 -5.71
CA VAL A 360 -8.05 -5.68 -6.88
C VAL A 360 -7.29 -6.95 -6.51
N TYR A 361 -6.35 -6.88 -5.57
CA TYR A 361 -5.50 -8.02 -5.22
C TYR A 361 -6.27 -9.17 -4.56
N LEU A 362 -7.24 -8.87 -3.69
CA LEU A 362 -8.10 -9.90 -3.09
C LEU A 362 -8.99 -10.54 -4.16
N SER A 363 -9.47 -9.77 -5.13
CA SER A 363 -10.23 -10.29 -6.26
C SER A 363 -9.37 -11.23 -7.11
N ASP A 364 -8.16 -10.82 -7.46
CA ASP A 364 -7.25 -11.62 -8.29
C ASP A 364 -6.81 -12.91 -7.59
N SER A 365 -6.85 -12.91 -6.26
CA SER A 365 -6.65 -14.08 -5.40
C SER A 365 -7.89 -14.98 -5.23
N GLY A 366 -9.02 -14.65 -5.86
CA GLY A 366 -10.28 -15.40 -5.79
C GLY A 366 -11.22 -15.02 -4.64
N LEU A 367 -10.86 -14.06 -3.77
CA LEU A 367 -11.68 -13.61 -2.64
C LEU A 367 -12.66 -12.50 -3.03
N LYS A 368 -13.58 -12.79 -3.96
CA LYS A 368 -14.49 -11.79 -4.58
C LYS A 368 -15.38 -11.05 -3.56
N SER A 369 -15.98 -11.76 -2.62
CA SER A 369 -16.86 -11.15 -1.60
C SER A 369 -16.10 -10.17 -0.72
N ARG A 370 -14.87 -10.52 -0.35
CA ARG A 370 -14.01 -9.68 0.49
C ARG A 370 -13.48 -8.47 -0.28
N ALA A 371 -13.12 -8.66 -1.54
CA ALA A 371 -12.79 -7.58 -2.45
C ALA A 371 -13.95 -6.57 -2.57
N PHE A 372 -15.19 -7.05 -2.71
CA PHE A 372 -16.36 -6.18 -2.76
C PHE A 372 -16.60 -5.44 -1.44
N GLN A 373 -16.41 -6.08 -0.29
CA GLN A 373 -16.51 -5.41 1.01
C GLN A 373 -15.46 -4.30 1.15
N ALA A 374 -14.20 -4.56 0.76
CA ALA A 374 -13.14 -3.56 0.76
C ALA A 374 -13.50 -2.37 -0.15
N LEU A 375 -13.95 -2.66 -1.36
CA LEU A 375 -14.40 -1.67 -2.33
C LEU A 375 -15.57 -0.82 -1.77
N TRP A 376 -16.57 -1.47 -1.19
CA TRP A 376 -17.75 -0.83 -0.59
C TRP A 376 -17.37 0.12 0.54
N LEU A 377 -16.52 -0.33 1.47
CA LEU A 377 -16.01 0.53 2.54
C LEU A 377 -15.20 1.70 1.98
N GLY A 378 -14.36 1.47 0.97
CA GLY A 378 -13.65 2.53 0.25
C GLY A 378 -14.58 3.60 -0.31
N VAL A 379 -15.73 3.22 -0.87
CA VAL A 379 -16.77 4.15 -1.33
C VAL A 379 -17.40 4.90 -0.17
N GLN A 380 -17.75 4.22 0.92
CA GLN A 380 -18.31 4.86 2.12
C GLN A 380 -17.35 5.90 2.71
N LEU A 381 -16.04 5.67 2.61
CA LEU A 381 -14.98 6.60 3.03
C LEU A 381 -14.68 7.70 1.98
N GLY A 382 -15.41 7.68 0.86
CA GLY A 382 -15.36 8.64 -0.23
C GLY A 382 -14.09 8.56 -1.07
N ASP A 383 -13.60 7.35 -1.35
CA ASP A 383 -12.58 7.12 -2.36
C ASP A 383 -13.22 7.04 -3.76
N GLU A 384 -12.78 7.91 -4.65
CA GLU A 384 -13.33 8.01 -6.01
C GLU A 384 -13.03 6.75 -6.84
N LYS A 385 -11.82 6.18 -6.75
CA LYS A 385 -11.48 4.95 -7.48
C LYS A 385 -12.34 3.77 -7.03
N CYS A 386 -12.62 3.68 -5.73
CA CYS A 386 -13.54 2.68 -5.23
C CYS A 386 -14.95 2.86 -5.81
N LEU A 387 -15.43 4.10 -5.91
CA LEU A 387 -16.72 4.41 -6.53
C LEU A 387 -16.75 4.03 -8.01
N GLU A 388 -15.67 4.31 -8.75
CA GLU A 388 -15.51 3.85 -10.12
C GLU A 388 -15.54 2.32 -10.24
N GLY A 389 -14.90 1.63 -9.30
CA GLY A 389 -14.88 0.17 -9.23
C GLY A 389 -16.25 -0.46 -9.02
N LEU A 390 -17.24 0.23 -8.43
CA LEU A 390 -18.59 -0.33 -8.30
C LEU A 390 -19.30 -0.51 -9.65
N TYR A 391 -18.95 0.28 -10.68
CA TYR A 391 -19.53 0.16 -12.02
C TYR A 391 -18.57 -0.32 -13.10
N ARG A 392 -17.27 -0.47 -12.76
CA ARG A 392 -16.26 -1.20 -13.53
C ARG A 392 -15.98 -2.54 -12.83
N PRO A 393 -16.66 -3.62 -13.21
CA PRO A 393 -16.59 -4.88 -12.49
C PRO A 393 -15.14 -5.39 -12.41
N LEU A 394 -14.76 -5.87 -11.24
CA LEU A 394 -13.50 -6.60 -11.06
C LEU A 394 -13.53 -7.87 -11.93
N TYR A 395 -12.35 -8.33 -12.34
CA TYR A 395 -12.23 -9.44 -13.29
C TYR A 395 -12.96 -10.70 -12.79
N GLY A 396 -13.81 -11.29 -13.64
CA GLY A 396 -14.58 -12.50 -13.32
C GLY A 396 -15.89 -12.28 -12.55
N ILE A 397 -16.35 -11.04 -12.37
CA ILE A 397 -17.67 -10.72 -11.80
C ILE A 397 -18.71 -10.54 -12.91
N HIS A 398 -19.89 -11.15 -12.77
CA HIS A 398 -20.99 -11.02 -13.72
C HIS A 398 -21.49 -9.56 -13.83
N GLU A 399 -21.57 -9.04 -15.05
CA GLU A 399 -22.02 -7.66 -15.30
C GLU A 399 -23.55 -7.54 -15.30
N ASN A 400 -24.09 -6.56 -14.58
CA ASN A 400 -25.49 -6.16 -14.71
C ASN A 400 -25.56 -4.73 -15.31
N PRO A 401 -25.97 -4.57 -16.58
CA PRO A 401 -25.99 -3.26 -17.25
C PRO A 401 -26.86 -2.21 -16.56
N LEU A 402 -28.00 -2.62 -15.98
CA LEU A 402 -28.90 -1.71 -15.27
C LEU A 402 -28.25 -1.19 -13.97
N LYS A 403 -27.66 -2.09 -13.17
CA LYS A 403 -26.93 -1.72 -11.94
C LYS A 403 -25.72 -0.84 -12.26
N ARG A 404 -24.98 -1.17 -13.32
CA ARG A 404 -23.87 -0.35 -13.81
C ARG A 404 -24.35 1.06 -14.14
N GLN A 405 -25.47 1.20 -14.85
CA GLN A 405 -25.98 2.52 -15.23
C GLN A 405 -26.44 3.33 -14.02
N LEU A 406 -27.18 2.71 -13.10
CA LEU A 406 -27.56 3.33 -11.82
C LEU A 406 -26.35 3.87 -11.07
N MET A 407 -25.29 3.06 -10.98
CA MET A 407 -24.08 3.45 -10.25
C MET A 407 -23.27 4.52 -10.99
N LYS A 408 -23.23 4.49 -12.33
CA LYS A 408 -22.65 5.58 -13.14
C LYS A 408 -23.40 6.89 -12.90
N ASP A 409 -24.72 6.85 -12.81
CA ASP A 409 -25.54 8.03 -12.59
C ASP A 409 -25.37 8.56 -11.16
N PHE A 410 -25.31 7.68 -10.16
CA PHE A 410 -24.97 8.03 -8.77
C PHE A 410 -23.58 8.68 -8.68
N ALA A 411 -22.58 8.15 -9.39
CA ALA A 411 -21.21 8.66 -9.39
C ALA A 411 -21.03 10.04 -10.04
N LYS A 412 -22.02 10.54 -10.80
CA LYS A 412 -21.97 11.91 -11.35
C LYS A 412 -22.10 12.98 -10.27
N ASN A 413 -22.96 12.76 -9.27
CA ASN A 413 -23.23 13.71 -8.19
C ASN A 413 -23.44 12.98 -6.85
N PRO A 414 -22.39 12.30 -6.34
CA PRO A 414 -22.46 11.59 -5.06
C PRO A 414 -22.68 12.58 -3.89
N PRO A 415 -23.63 12.29 -2.97
CA PRO A 415 -23.98 13.18 -1.87
C PRO A 415 -22.99 13.07 -0.71
N TYR A 416 -21.74 13.51 -0.93
CA TYR A 416 -20.71 13.49 0.10
C TYR A 416 -21.10 14.36 1.32
N ASP A 417 -20.76 13.88 2.51
CA ASP A 417 -20.89 14.67 3.73
C ASP A 417 -19.79 15.75 3.84
N LYS A 418 -19.84 16.56 4.91
CA LYS A 418 -18.87 17.64 5.16
C LYS A 418 -17.41 17.17 5.32
N TYR A 419 -17.17 15.88 5.49
CA TYR A 419 -15.84 15.25 5.58
C TYR A 419 -15.47 14.49 4.31
N GLY A 420 -16.31 14.55 3.26
CA GLY A 420 -16.07 13.86 1.99
C GLY A 420 -16.36 12.36 2.06
N MET A 421 -17.26 11.92 2.94
CA MET A 421 -17.66 10.51 3.08
C MET A 421 -19.07 10.26 2.53
N LEU A 422 -19.38 9.01 2.18
CA LEU A 422 -20.71 8.55 1.76
C LEU A 422 -21.27 7.56 2.79
N PRO A 423 -21.60 8.01 4.01
CA PRO A 423 -22.31 7.16 4.96
C PRO A 423 -23.68 6.75 4.39
N PHE A 424 -24.25 5.67 4.91
CA PHE A 424 -25.58 5.18 4.47
C PHE A 424 -25.65 4.77 2.99
N LEU A 425 -24.51 4.45 2.38
CA LEU A 425 -24.44 4.00 0.98
C LEU A 425 -25.48 2.90 0.66
N ASP A 426 -25.70 1.99 1.61
CA ASP A 426 -26.73 0.94 1.56
C ASP A 426 -28.16 1.47 1.37
N GLU A 427 -28.48 2.62 1.96
CA GLU A 427 -29.77 3.31 1.77
C GLU A 427 -29.81 4.16 0.50
N LEU A 428 -28.65 4.62 0.01
CA LEU A 428 -28.53 5.52 -1.14
C LEU A 428 -28.63 4.80 -2.49
N ILE A 429 -28.12 3.57 -2.59
CA ILE A 429 -28.04 2.82 -3.85
C ILE A 429 -28.79 1.48 -3.86
N SER A 430 -29.59 1.20 -2.82
CA SER A 430 -30.37 -0.04 -2.60
C SER A 430 -29.51 -1.31 -2.40
N THR A 431 -29.95 -2.18 -1.47
CA THR A 431 -29.16 -3.29 -0.90
C THR A 431 -29.02 -4.54 -1.77
N ASP A 432 -29.69 -4.61 -2.93
CA ASP A 432 -29.61 -5.77 -3.84
C ASP A 432 -28.31 -5.76 -4.68
N MET A 433 -27.16 -5.53 -4.04
CA MET A 433 -25.83 -5.48 -4.66
C MET A 433 -25.10 -6.84 -4.58
N ASP A 434 -25.86 -7.92 -4.66
CA ASP A 434 -25.32 -9.29 -4.59
C ASP A 434 -24.65 -9.66 -5.93
N TYR A 435 -23.32 -9.49 -6.00
CA TYR A 435 -22.49 -9.94 -7.11
C TYR A 435 -22.05 -11.39 -6.87
N ARG A 436 -23.00 -12.35 -6.85
CA ARG A 436 -22.61 -13.77 -6.82
C ARG A 436 -22.10 -14.19 -8.19
N SER A 437 -20.91 -14.77 -8.22
CA SER A 437 -20.52 -15.69 -9.29
C SER A 437 -21.49 -16.87 -9.23
N LYS A 438 -22.32 -17.06 -10.27
CA LYS A 438 -22.96 -18.35 -10.49
C LYS A 438 -21.93 -19.36 -10.97
#